data_AF-A0A9Q3IEM1-F1
#
_entry.id   AF-A0A9Q3IEM1-F1
#
_cell.length_a   1.000
_cell.length_b   1.000
_cell.length_c   1.000
_cell.angle_alpha   90.00
_cell.angle_beta   90.00
_cell.angle_gamma   90.00
#
_symmetry.space_group_name_H-M   'P 1'
#
loop_
_entity.id
_entity.type
_entity.pdbx_description
1 polymer ?
#
loop_
_entity_poly.entity_id
_entity_poly.type
_entity_poly.pdbx_seq_one_letter_code
_entity_poly.pdbx_strand_id
1 'polypeptide(L)'
;MDLPPSSYHDSLEELWHKEEEPEELETMMKVFPSVYHKYLDVFSKVKAEKLPPHCACDHHIELEGSLPPVGVIYSLSNQESDTLRAYISDNVEKGFIRPSSSSTGAPVLSVKKKDGGLHLCVDYPKLNSFTRKNKYPVPHMNQLLTSFNGSSIFS
;
A
#
# COMPACT_ATOMS: atom_id res chain seq x y z
N MET A 1 -19.21 20.92 21.26
CA MET A 1 -19.92 20.14 20.23
C MET A 1 -19.16 18.85 20.10
N ASP A 2 -19.59 17.83 20.85
CA ASP A 2 -18.93 16.53 20.86
C ASP A 2 -19.30 15.79 19.58
N LEU A 3 -18.29 15.43 18.79
CA LEU A 3 -18.47 14.62 17.59
C LEU A 3 -18.92 13.21 18.01
N PRO A 4 -19.88 12.60 17.31
CA PRO A 4 -20.30 11.24 17.61
C PRO A 4 -19.13 10.26 17.43
N PRO A 5 -19.03 9.20 18.24
CA PRO A 5 -18.02 8.16 18.07
C PRO A 5 -18.15 7.57 16.66
N SER A 6 -17.02 7.56 15.96
CA SER A 6 -16.92 7.11 14.58
C SER A 6 -17.28 5.63 14.48
N SER A 7 -18.42 5.32 13.85
CA SER A 7 -18.86 3.97 13.47
C SER A 7 -17.90 3.25 12.51
N TYR A 8 -16.72 3.83 12.21
CA TYR A 8 -15.68 3.23 11.39
C TYR A 8 -14.73 2.31 12.17
N HIS A 9 -14.60 2.46 13.49
CA HIS A 9 -13.66 1.61 14.23
C HIS A 9 -14.16 0.18 14.36
N ASP A 10 -15.46 -0.01 14.64
CA ASP A 10 -16.06 -1.34 14.77
C ASP A 10 -16.12 -2.09 13.43
N SER A 11 -16.23 -1.39 12.30
CA SER A 11 -16.29 -2.01 10.97
C SER A 11 -14.93 -2.48 10.43
N LEU A 12 -13.82 -1.93 10.94
CA LEU A 12 -12.47 -2.32 10.50
C LEU A 12 -11.98 -3.62 11.16
N GLU A 13 -12.40 -3.91 12.39
CA GLU A 13 -12.08 -5.18 13.05
C GLU A 13 -12.82 -6.37 12.40
N GLU A 14 -14.10 -6.18 12.06
CA GLU A 14 -14.91 -7.20 11.37
C GLU A 14 -14.34 -7.53 9.97
N LEU A 15 -13.75 -6.54 9.28
CA LEU A 15 -13.14 -6.72 7.97
C LEU A 15 -11.85 -7.56 8.03
N TRP A 16 -11.06 -7.46 9.10
CA TRP A 16 -9.83 -8.25 9.25
C TRP A 16 -10.10 -9.76 9.26
N HIS A 17 -11.27 -10.18 9.76
CA HIS A 17 -11.64 -11.57 9.96
C HIS A 17 -12.29 -12.28 8.75
N LYS A 18 -12.42 -11.65 7.58
CA LYS A 18 -12.91 -12.36 6.37
C LYS A 18 -12.05 -13.60 6.09
N GLU A 19 -12.66 -14.77 6.18
CA GLU A 19 -12.03 -16.08 5.99
C GLU A 19 -11.78 -16.36 4.51
N GLU A 20 -10.78 -17.20 4.22
CA GLU A 20 -10.52 -17.67 2.86
C GLU A 20 -11.53 -18.75 2.48
N GLU A 21 -11.94 -18.74 1.21
CA GLU A 21 -12.77 -19.80 0.68
C GLU A 21 -12.02 -21.14 0.80
N PRO A 22 -12.69 -22.22 1.25
CA PRO A 22 -12.04 -23.51 1.49
C PRO A 22 -11.26 -24.06 0.29
N GLU A 23 -11.72 -23.78 -0.93
CA GLU A 23 -11.10 -24.22 -2.19
C GLU A 23 -9.73 -23.55 -2.43
N GLU A 24 -9.55 -22.30 -2.02
CA GLU A 24 -8.27 -21.58 -2.14
C GLU A 24 -7.25 -22.14 -1.15
N LEU A 25 -7.66 -22.41 0.08
CA LEU A 25 -6.82 -23.03 1.10
C LEU A 25 -6.35 -24.43 0.68
N GLU A 26 -7.25 -25.25 0.13
CA GLU A 26 -6.91 -26.58 -0.37
C GLU A 26 -5.89 -26.50 -1.52
N THR A 27 -6.07 -25.53 -2.42
CA THR A 27 -5.13 -25.26 -3.51
C THR A 27 -3.75 -24.86 -2.97
N MET A 28 -3.70 -23.97 -1.98
CA MET A 28 -2.45 -23.52 -1.36
C MET A 28 -1.75 -24.65 -0.63
N MET A 29 -2.46 -25.49 0.13
CA MET A 29 -1.89 -26.66 0.80
C MET A 29 -1.28 -27.67 -0.18
N LYS A 30 -1.84 -27.78 -1.39
CA LYS A 30 -1.32 -28.64 -2.45
C LYS A 30 -0.09 -28.06 -3.15
N VAL A 31 -0.02 -26.74 -3.29
CA VAL A 31 1.09 -26.04 -3.97
C VAL A 31 2.29 -25.87 -3.04
N PHE A 32 2.06 -25.52 -1.77
CA PHE A 32 3.13 -25.21 -0.83
C PHE A 32 3.62 -26.45 -0.07
N PRO A 33 4.95 -26.63 0.12
CA PRO A 33 5.49 -27.66 1.00
C PRO A 33 4.89 -27.60 2.42
N SER A 34 4.74 -28.77 3.05
CA SER A 34 4.14 -28.90 4.38
C SER A 34 4.80 -28.04 5.46
N VAL A 35 6.09 -27.75 5.32
CA VAL A 35 6.86 -26.87 6.22
C VAL A 35 6.27 -25.46 6.27
N TYR A 36 5.65 -24.99 5.18
CA TYR A 36 5.03 -23.67 5.08
C TYR A 36 3.54 -23.67 5.41
N HIS A 37 2.94 -24.82 5.72
CA HIS A 37 1.50 -24.90 6.03
C HIS A 37 1.11 -24.07 7.25
N LYS A 38 2.05 -23.81 8.17
CA LYS A 38 1.86 -22.90 9.30
C LYS A 38 1.70 -21.43 8.88
N TYR A 39 2.23 -21.05 7.73
CA TYR A 39 2.32 -19.66 7.25
C TYR A 39 1.48 -19.42 5.98
N LEU A 40 0.47 -20.26 5.72
CA LEU A 40 -0.38 -20.13 4.54
C LEU A 40 -1.09 -18.78 4.49
N ASP A 41 -1.39 -18.22 5.65
CA ASP A 41 -1.97 -16.89 5.80
C ASP A 41 -1.12 -15.77 5.19
N VAL A 42 0.22 -15.89 5.20
CA VAL A 42 1.14 -14.93 4.58
C VAL A 42 0.97 -14.88 3.05
N PHE A 43 0.53 -15.99 2.45
CA PHE A 43 0.33 -16.12 1.02
C PHE A 43 -1.11 -15.83 0.59
N SER A 44 -1.99 -15.49 1.54
CA SER A 44 -3.39 -15.19 1.31
C SER A 44 -3.56 -13.89 0.52
N LYS A 45 -4.18 -13.98 -0.66
CA LYS A 45 -4.54 -12.79 -1.44
C LYS A 45 -5.59 -11.94 -0.72
N VAL A 46 -6.59 -12.59 -0.14
CA VAL A 46 -7.70 -11.92 0.56
C VAL A 46 -7.19 -11.12 1.75
N LYS A 47 -6.22 -11.65 2.52
CA LYS A 47 -5.61 -10.91 3.63
C LYS A 47 -4.67 -9.81 3.13
N ALA A 48 -3.94 -10.03 2.04
CA ALA A 48 -3.05 -9.04 1.46
C ALA A 48 -3.78 -7.80 0.89
N GLU A 49 -5.05 -7.96 0.49
CA GLU A 49 -5.88 -6.88 -0.02
C GLU A 49 -6.57 -6.04 1.07
N LYS A 50 -6.20 -6.21 2.34
CA LYS A 50 -6.75 -5.43 3.46
C LYS A 50 -5.68 -4.59 4.12
N LEU A 51 -6.08 -3.43 4.64
CA LEU A 51 -5.19 -2.59 5.43
C LEU A 51 -4.83 -3.34 6.73
N PRO A 52 -3.53 -3.49 7.06
CA PRO A 52 -3.14 -4.10 8.33
C PRO A 52 -3.60 -3.25 9.52
N PRO A 53 -3.87 -3.88 10.68
CA PRO A 53 -4.17 -3.13 11.90
C PRO A 53 -2.97 -2.26 12.28
N HIS A 54 -3.27 -1.15 12.95
CA HIS A 54 -2.25 -0.26 13.50
C HIS A 54 -1.30 -1.04 14.41
N CYS A 55 0.00 -0.78 14.25
CA CYS A 55 1.04 -1.48 15.02
C CYS A 55 1.91 -0.47 15.80
N ALA A 56 2.90 -0.98 16.53
CA ALA A 56 3.79 -0.12 17.34
C ALA A 56 4.57 0.91 16.49
N CYS A 57 4.67 0.70 15.18
CA CYS A 57 5.39 1.55 14.26
C CYS A 57 4.60 1.79 12.96
N ASP A 58 3.69 2.76 12.99
CA ASP A 58 3.03 3.23 11.78
C ASP A 58 3.90 4.20 10.99
N HIS A 59 3.72 4.22 9.67
CA HIS A 59 4.46 5.14 8.81
C HIS A 59 3.98 6.59 9.04
N HIS A 60 4.87 7.42 9.56
CA HIS A 60 4.62 8.85 9.74
C HIS A 60 5.44 9.67 8.74
N ILE A 61 4.78 10.64 8.09
CA ILE A 61 5.41 11.58 7.16
C ILE A 61 5.54 12.92 7.87
N GLU A 62 6.75 13.24 8.31
CA GLU A 62 7.07 14.54 8.92
C GLU A 62 7.23 15.61 7.83
N LEU A 63 6.50 16.70 7.94
CA LEU A 63 6.61 17.85 7.05
C LEU A 63 7.45 18.97 7.70
N GLU A 64 8.28 19.63 6.89
CA GLU A 64 9.08 20.78 7.26
C GLU A 64 8.40 22.07 6.77
N GLY A 65 8.16 23.01 7.68
CA GLY A 65 7.58 24.32 7.35
C GLY A 65 6.08 24.30 7.11
N SER A 66 5.60 25.13 6.17
CA SER A 66 4.19 25.25 5.82
C SER A 66 3.72 24.11 4.92
N LEU A 67 2.45 23.75 5.00
CA LEU A 67 1.86 22.70 4.15
C LEU A 67 2.02 23.02 2.65
N PRO A 68 2.34 22.02 1.81
CA PRO A 68 2.44 22.23 0.38
C PRO A 68 1.06 22.58 -0.20
N PRO A 69 0.98 23.55 -1.12
CA PRO A 69 -0.29 23.89 -1.77
C PRO A 69 -0.75 22.74 -2.67
N VAL A 70 -2.06 22.68 -2.92
CA VAL A 70 -2.67 21.69 -3.81
C VAL A 70 -2.01 21.74 -5.19
N GLY A 71 -1.58 20.57 -5.68
CA GLY A 71 -0.99 20.41 -7.00
C GLY A 71 -2.00 20.60 -8.13
N VAL A 72 -1.49 20.93 -9.32
CA VAL A 72 -2.33 21.12 -10.52
C VAL A 72 -2.83 19.76 -10.99
N ILE A 73 -4.14 19.60 -11.15
CA ILE A 73 -4.73 18.38 -11.69
C ILE A 73 -4.47 18.32 -13.20
N TYR A 74 -3.83 17.24 -13.66
CA TYR A 74 -3.59 17.01 -15.07
C TYR A 74 -4.89 16.65 -15.81
N SER A 75 -5.00 17.08 -17.07
CA SER A 75 -6.12 16.66 -17.92
C SER A 75 -6.00 15.18 -18.23
N LEU A 76 -7.09 14.44 -18.04
CA LEU A 76 -7.16 13.00 -18.30
C LEU A 76 -7.98 12.74 -19.58
N SER A 77 -7.54 11.78 -20.38
CA SER A 77 -8.36 11.17 -21.42
C SER A 77 -9.48 10.31 -20.81
N ASN A 78 -10.44 9.88 -21.63
CA ASN A 78 -11.53 9.00 -21.18
C ASN A 78 -10.98 7.70 -20.60
N GLN A 79 -10.02 7.06 -21.29
CA GLN A 79 -9.41 5.81 -20.83
C GLN A 79 -8.70 5.97 -19.48
N GLU A 80 -7.99 7.08 -19.29
CA GLU A 80 -7.29 7.37 -18.02
C GLU A 80 -8.28 7.66 -16.90
N SER A 81 -9.37 8.37 -17.21
CA SER A 81 -10.43 8.67 -16.24
C SER A 81 -11.16 7.41 -15.77
N ASP A 82 -11.43 6.47 -16.67
CA ASP A 82 -12.06 5.20 -16.33
C ASP A 82 -11.12 4.32 -15.51
N THR A 83 -9.83 4.29 -15.86
CA THR A 83 -8.80 3.60 -15.07
C THR A 83 -8.68 4.20 -13.67
N LEU A 84 -8.68 5.53 -13.56
CA LEU A 84 -8.63 6.24 -12.28
C LEU A 84 -9.86 5.94 -11.42
N ARG A 85 -11.05 5.91 -12.01
CA ARG A 85 -12.30 5.62 -11.29
C ARG A 85 -12.32 4.19 -10.77
N ALA A 86 -11.91 3.22 -11.59
CA ALA A 86 -11.80 1.82 -11.17
C ALA A 86 -10.80 1.68 -10.00
N TYR A 87 -9.60 2.27 -10.15
CA TYR A 87 -8.61 2.24 -9.07
C TYR A 87 -9.12 2.86 -7.77
N ILE A 88 -9.79 4.01 -7.82
CA ILE A 88 -10.34 4.65 -6.62
C ILE A 88 -11.39 3.74 -5.97
N SER A 89 -12.31 3.18 -6.76
CA SER A 89 -13.35 2.27 -6.25
C SER A 89 -12.73 1.08 -5.52
N ASP A 90 -11.80 0.39 -6.19
CA ASP A 90 -11.15 -0.82 -5.66
C ASP A 90 -10.37 -0.52 -4.37
N ASN A 91 -9.64 0.60 -4.31
CA ASN A 91 -8.81 0.94 -3.15
C ASN A 91 -9.63 1.49 -1.98
N VAL A 92 -10.80 2.09 -2.24
CA VAL A 92 -11.76 2.47 -1.20
C VAL A 92 -12.40 1.21 -0.60
N GLU A 93 -12.81 0.25 -1.43
CA GLU A 93 -13.38 -1.02 -0.97
C GLU A 93 -12.39 -1.82 -0.13
N LYS A 94 -11.12 -1.85 -0.54
CA LYS A 94 -10.00 -2.47 0.21
C LYS A 94 -9.61 -1.73 1.49
N GLY A 95 -10.08 -0.48 1.67
CA GLY A 95 -9.71 0.38 2.78
C GLY A 95 -8.29 0.96 2.71
N PHE A 96 -7.61 0.85 1.57
CA PHE A 96 -6.28 1.43 1.36
C PHE A 96 -6.31 2.96 1.25
N ILE A 97 -7.41 3.51 0.73
CA ILE A 97 -7.63 4.96 0.65
C ILE A 97 -9.01 5.32 1.20
N ARG A 98 -9.17 6.57 1.60
CA ARG A 98 -10.45 7.13 2.02
C ARG A 98 -10.61 8.56 1.51
N PRO A 99 -11.86 9.05 1.36
CA PRO A 99 -12.10 10.47 1.15
C PRO A 99 -11.43 11.30 2.26
N SER A 100 -10.79 12.41 1.88
CA SER A 100 -10.12 13.30 2.84
C SER A 100 -10.41 14.76 2.52
N SER A 101 -10.46 15.59 3.56
CA SER A 101 -10.61 17.05 3.48
C SER A 101 -9.27 17.76 3.73
N SER A 102 -8.18 17.18 3.21
CA SER A 102 -6.83 17.72 3.35
C SER A 102 -6.69 19.07 2.65
N SER A 103 -5.99 20.02 3.28
CA SER A 103 -5.62 21.30 2.66
C SER A 103 -4.48 21.19 1.64
N THR A 104 -3.94 19.98 1.46
CA THR A 104 -2.92 19.65 0.47
C THR A 104 -3.35 18.44 -0.37
N GLY A 105 -2.89 18.36 -1.61
CA GLY A 105 -3.17 17.27 -2.53
C GLY A 105 -2.13 17.18 -3.64
N ALA A 106 -1.80 15.95 -4.04
CA ALA A 106 -0.91 15.66 -5.16
C ALA A 106 -1.73 15.16 -6.36
N PRO A 107 -1.40 15.55 -7.59
CA PRO A 107 -2.11 15.07 -8.77
C PRO A 107 -1.74 13.62 -9.08
N VAL A 108 -2.58 12.96 -9.87
CA VAL A 108 -2.32 11.60 -10.36
C VAL A 108 -1.96 11.69 -11.83
N LEU A 109 -0.95 10.93 -12.24
CA LEU A 109 -0.52 10.77 -13.62
C LEU A 109 -0.61 9.30 -14.04
N SER A 110 -0.85 9.09 -15.33
CA SER A 110 -0.93 7.78 -15.99
C SER A 110 0.38 7.47 -16.70
N VAL A 111 0.91 6.26 -16.49
CA VAL A 111 2.10 5.75 -17.17
C VAL A 111 1.74 4.51 -17.96
N LYS A 112 2.09 4.48 -19.25
CA LYS A 112 1.88 3.30 -20.10
C LYS A 112 2.85 2.18 -19.71
N LYS A 113 2.30 1.00 -19.48
CA LYS A 113 3.04 -0.25 -19.34
C LYS A 113 3.52 -0.74 -20.71
N LYS A 114 4.48 -1.67 -20.68
CA LYS A 114 4.93 -2.38 -21.89
C LYS A 114 3.84 -3.23 -22.55
N ASP A 115 2.90 -3.75 -21.76
CA ASP A 115 1.76 -4.56 -22.22
C ASP A 115 0.59 -3.72 -22.77
N GLY A 116 0.71 -2.39 -22.78
CA GLY A 116 -0.33 -1.47 -23.22
C GLY A 116 -1.31 -1.03 -22.13
N GLY A 117 -1.22 -1.58 -20.91
CA GLY A 117 -2.00 -1.14 -19.75
C GLY A 117 -1.54 0.23 -19.22
N LEU A 118 -2.33 0.80 -18.31
CA LEU A 118 -2.01 2.05 -17.61
C LEU A 118 -1.68 1.78 -16.14
N HIS A 119 -0.61 2.40 -15.63
CA HIS A 119 -0.33 2.53 -14.21
C HIS A 119 -0.68 3.93 -13.74
N LEU A 120 -1.41 4.03 -12.64
CA LEU A 120 -1.63 5.31 -11.96
C LEU A 120 -0.49 5.55 -10.99
N CYS A 121 0.09 6.74 -11.04
CA CYS A 121 1.16 7.19 -10.16
C CYS A 121 0.75 8.52 -9.52
N VAL A 122 0.92 8.65 -8.22
CA VAL A 122 0.69 9.93 -7.54
C VAL A 122 1.97 10.77 -7.63
N ASP A 123 1.83 12.01 -8.06
CA ASP A 123 2.92 12.94 -8.33
C ASP A 123 3.38 13.64 -7.04
N TYR A 124 4.14 12.92 -6.21
CA TYR A 124 4.67 13.43 -4.94
C TYR A 124 5.92 14.34 -4.97
N PRO A 125 6.61 14.70 -6.09
CA PRO A 125 7.83 15.52 -6.02
C PRO A 125 7.69 16.81 -5.20
N LYS A 126 6.56 17.50 -5.32
CA LYS A 126 6.26 18.70 -4.54
C LYS A 126 5.98 18.39 -3.07
N LEU A 127 5.34 17.27 -2.74
CA LEU A 127 5.18 16.85 -1.34
C LEU A 127 6.54 16.47 -0.73
N ASN A 128 7.33 15.70 -1.48
CA ASN A 128 8.65 15.21 -1.08
C ASN A 128 9.67 16.32 -0.82
N SER A 129 9.52 17.50 -1.42
CA SER A 129 10.38 18.65 -1.11
C SER A 129 10.07 19.29 0.24
N PHE A 130 8.87 19.08 0.79
CA PHE A 130 8.47 19.53 2.12
C PHE A 130 8.60 18.41 3.15
N THR A 131 8.72 17.15 2.75
CA THR A 131 8.91 16.04 3.68
C THR A 131 10.34 16.02 4.23
N ARG A 132 10.48 15.89 5.56
CA ARG A 132 11.77 15.64 6.20
C ARG A 132 12.34 14.32 5.66
N LYS A 133 13.55 14.40 5.10
CA LYS A 133 14.22 13.21 4.55
C LYS A 133 14.64 12.27 5.68
N ASN A 134 14.00 11.11 5.77
CA ASN A 134 14.46 10.02 6.63
C ASN A 134 15.72 9.38 6.03
N LYS A 135 16.89 9.89 6.42
CA LYS A 135 18.20 9.41 5.95
C LYS A 135 18.66 8.20 6.77
N TYR A 136 17.99 7.07 6.60
CA TYR A 136 18.48 5.81 7.14
C TYR A 136 19.65 5.29 6.27
N PRO A 137 20.81 4.93 6.84
CA PRO A 137 21.93 4.44 6.06
C PRO A 137 21.62 3.04 5.52
N VAL A 138 21.28 2.95 4.23
CA VAL A 138 21.16 1.67 3.54
C VAL A 138 22.58 1.12 3.32
N PRO A 139 22.91 -0.07 3.84
CA PRO A 139 24.24 -0.64 3.68
C PRO A 139 24.55 -0.90 2.20
N HIS A 140 25.82 -0.76 1.83
CA HIS A 140 26.25 -1.01 0.46
C HIS A 140 26.08 -2.49 0.09
N MET A 141 25.70 -2.78 -1.16
CA MET A 141 25.43 -4.14 -1.63
C MET A 141 26.60 -5.10 -1.34
N ASN A 142 27.84 -4.69 -1.65
CA ASN A 142 29.02 -5.52 -1.38
C ASN A 142 29.21 -5.84 0.11
N GLN A 143 28.84 -4.91 1.00
CA GLN A 143 28.93 -5.11 2.45
C GLN A 143 27.90 -6.14 2.90
N LEU A 144 26.66 -6.06 2.39
CA LEU A 144 25.64 -7.07 2.61
C LEU A 144 26.08 -8.45 2.11
N LEU A 145 26.60 -8.55 0.88
CA LEU A 145 27.05 -9.82 0.31
C LEU A 145 28.23 -10.43 1.09
N THR A 146 29.16 -9.60 1.55
CA THR A 146 30.28 -10.07 2.39
C THR A 146 29.79 -10.62 3.73
N SER A 147 28.72 -10.06 4.29
CA SER A 147 28.14 -10.56 5.55
C SER A 147 27.59 -11.98 5.45
N PHE A 148 27.25 -12.44 4.24
CA PHE A 148 26.78 -13.79 3.96
C PHE A 148 27.90 -14.76 3.57
N ASN A 149 29.16 -14.32 3.59
CA ASN A 149 30.28 -15.16 3.19
C ASN A 149 30.39 -16.38 4.13
N GLY A 150 30.42 -17.58 3.53
CA GLY A 150 30.42 -18.85 4.26
C GLY A 150 29.04 -19.47 4.49
N SER A 151 27.95 -18.76 4.19
CA SER A 151 26.61 -19.34 4.14
C SER A 151 26.41 -20.12 2.84
N SER A 152 25.81 -21.31 2.95
CA SER A 152 25.53 -22.19 1.81
C SER A 152 24.04 -22.34 1.50
N ILE A 153 23.16 -21.93 2.43
CA ILE A 153 21.71 -22.04 2.31
C ILE A 153 21.09 -20.66 2.57
N PHE A 154 20.16 -20.27 1.70
CA PHE A 154 19.39 -19.03 1.77
C PHE A 154 17.89 -19.40 1.66
N SER A 155 17.03 -18.66 2.33
CA SER A 155 15.58 -18.88 2.38
C SER A 155 14.82 -17.58 2.15
#